data_AF-A0A8C8DHQ0-F1
#
_entry.id   AF-A0A8C8DHQ0-F1
#
_cell.length_a   1.000
_cell.length_b   1.000
_cell.length_c   1.000
_cell.angle_alpha   90.00
_cell.angle_beta   90.00
_cell.angle_gamma   90.00
#
_symmetry.space_group_name_H-M   'P 1'
#
loop_
_entity.id
_entity.type
_entity.pdbx_description
1 polymer ?
#
loop_
_entity_poly.entity_id
_entity_poly.type
_entity_poly.pdbx_seq_one_letter_code
_entity_poly.pdbx_strand_id
1 'polypeptide(L)' 'MKVTVCFGRTRVVVPCGDGNIKVRALIQQAVMRYKKAIAKVSVCVLRVWAISSL' A
#
# COMPACT_ATOMS: atom_id res chain seq x y z
N MET A 1 -14.64 -3.55 -4.13
CA MET A 1 -14.10 -2.91 -2.91
C MET A 1 -12.80 -2.16 -3.22
N LYS A 2 -12.60 -0.94 -2.70
CA LYS A 2 -11.31 -0.21 -2.75
C LYS A 2 -10.95 0.32 -1.37
N VAL A 3 -9.67 0.34 -1.05
CA VAL A 3 -9.15 0.80 0.25
C VAL A 3 -8.06 1.82 0.01
N THR A 4 -8.01 2.87 0.83
CA THR A 4 -6.94 3.86 0.77
C THR A 4 -5.93 3.58 1.86
N VAL A 5 -4.66 3.44 1.49
CA VAL A 5 -3.54 3.23 2.42
C VAL A 5 -2.73 4.52 2.49
N CYS A 6 -2.39 4.95 3.71
CA CYS A 6 -1.56 6.13 3.93
C CYS A 6 -0.11 5.72 4.25
N PHE A 7 0.83 6.15 3.41
CA PHE A 7 2.26 6.07 3.64
C PHE A 7 2.76 7.46 4.06
N GLY A 8 2.76 7.73 5.37
CA GLY A 8 3.03 9.07 5.88
C GLY A 8 2.01 10.07 5.34
N ARG A 9 2.46 11.03 4.51
CA ARG A 9 1.58 12.05 3.88
C ARG A 9 1.01 11.60 2.53
N THR A 10 1.56 10.55 1.92
CA THR A 10 1.13 10.09 0.60
C THR A 10 0.04 9.05 0.74
N ARG A 11 -1.11 9.29 0.10
CA ARG A 11 -2.24 8.36 0.11
C ARG A 11 -2.28 7.60 -1.20
N VAL A 12 -2.51 6.29 -1.12
CA VAL A 12 -2.50 5.40 -2.27
C VAL A 12 -3.75 4.55 -2.25
N VAL A 13 -4.49 4.56 -3.35
CA VAL A 13 -5.69 3.74 -3.51
C VAL A 13 -5.31 2.34 -3.98
N VAL A 14 -5.81 1.33 -3.28
CA VAL A 14 -5.62 -0.09 -3.59
C VAL A 14 -6.98 -0.73 -3.89
N PRO A 15 -7.24 -1.17 -5.14
CA PRO A 15 -8.41 -1.96 -5.45
C PRO A 15 -8.22 -3.35 -4.84
N CYS A 16 -9.21 -3.80 -4.08
CA CYS A 16 -9.16 -5.05 -3.33
C CYS A 16 -10.13 -6.11 -3.90
N GLY A 17 -10.63 -5.91 -5.13
CA GLY A 17 -11.62 -6.79 -5.75
C GLY A 17 -12.84 -6.98 -4.86
N ASP A 18 -13.12 -8.23 -4.50
CA ASP A 18 -14.24 -8.67 -3.65
C ASP A 18 -13.99 -8.51 -2.14
N GLY A 19 -12.82 -8.00 -1.73
CA GLY A 19 -12.49 -7.78 -0.32
C GLY A 19 -11.89 -8.98 0.41
N ASN A 20 -11.83 -10.17 -0.23
CA ASN A 20 -11.19 -11.37 0.33
C ASN A 20 -9.66 -11.41 0.06
N ILE A 21 -8.98 -10.27 0.12
CA ILE A 21 -7.54 -10.18 -0.08
C ILE A 21 -6.82 -10.26 1.27
N LYS A 22 -5.77 -11.07 1.37
CA LYS A 22 -4.93 -11.13 2.57
C LYS A 22 -4.23 -9.79 2.78
N VAL A 23 -4.12 -9.37 4.04
CA VAL A 23 -3.43 -8.14 4.45
C VAL A 23 -2.03 -8.01 3.83
N ARG A 24 -1.26 -9.11 3.78
CA ARG A 24 0.06 -9.14 3.14
C ARG A 24 0.02 -8.79 1.64
N ALA A 25 -0.96 -9.29 0.90
CA ALA A 25 -1.13 -9.00 -0.52
C ALA A 25 -1.59 -7.55 -0.75
N LEU A 26 -2.46 -7.04 0.13
CA LEU A 26 -2.85 -5.63 0.14
C LEU A 26 -1.64 -4.71 0.34
N ILE A 27 -0.77 -5.02 1.31
CA ILE A 27 0.48 -4.27 1.53
C ILE A 27 1.36 -4.28 0.27
N GLN A 28 1.56 -5.44 -0.37
CA GLN A 28 2.39 -5.52 -1.57
C GLN A 28 1.86 -4.63 -2.69
N GLN A 29 0.54 -4.64 -2.93
CA GLN A 29 -0.08 -3.77 -3.93
C GLN A 29 0.02 -2.28 -3.55
N ALA A 30 -0.16 -1.95 -2.27
CA ALA A 30 -0.02 -0.60 -1.75
C ALA A 30 1.42 -0.08 -1.96
N VAL A 31 2.42 -0.90 -1.63
CA VAL A 31 3.84 -0.58 -1.76
C VAL A 31 4.24 -0.37 -3.21
N MET A 32 3.80 -1.23 -4.15
CA MET A 32 4.08 -1.05 -5.58
C MET A 32 3.54 0.28 -6.10
N ARG A 33 2.31 0.64 -5.74
CA ARG A 33 1.71 1.91 -6.16
C ARG A 33 2.36 3.11 -5.49
N TYR A 34 2.70 2.99 -4.20
CA TYR A 34 3.45 4.03 -3.49
C TYR A 34 4.77 4.31 -4.18
N LYS A 35 5.57 3.28 -4.48
CA LYS A 35 6.85 3.40 -5.21
C LYS A 35 6.69 4.11 -6.55
N LYS A 36 5.63 3.80 -7.30
CA LYS A 36 5.31 4.47 -8.57
C LYS A 36 4.93 5.93 -8.38
N ALA A 37 4.15 6.25 -7.35
CA ALA A 37 3.71 7.62 -7.05
C ALA A 37 4.86 8.54 -6.61
N ILE A 38 5.89 7.99 -5.96
CA ILE A 38 7.06 8.76 -5.47
C ILE A 38 8.27 8.73 -6.41
N ALA A 39 8.17 8.08 -7.59
CA ALA A 39 9.24 7.90 -8.57
C ALA A 39 10.59 7.34 -8.02
N LYS A 40 10.65 6.86 -6.77
CA LYS A 40 11.83 6.20 -6.19
C LYS A 40 11.89 4.76 -6.69
N VAL A 41 12.57 4.56 -7.81
CA VAL A 41 12.80 3.24 -8.43
C VAL A 41 14.06 2.55 -7.86
N SER A 42 14.80 3.16 -6.94
CA SER A 42 15.97 2.56 -6.30
C SER A 42 15.60 1.80 -5.02
N VAL A 43 15.55 0.45 -5.10
CA VAL A 43 15.70 -0.57 -4.02
C VAL A 43 15.26 -0.19 -2.59
N CYS A 44 14.21 0.63 -2.42
CA CYS A 44 13.74 1.01 -1.09
C CYS A 44 13.01 -0.19 -0.47
N VAL A 45 13.63 -0.77 0.55
CA VAL A 45 13.01 -1.75 1.44
C VAL A 45 12.09 -0.98 2.38
N LEU A 46 10.79 -1.00 2.08
CA LEU A 46 9.76 -0.43 2.94
C LEU A 46 9.35 -1.49 3.97
N ARG A 47 9.71 -1.27 5.24
CA ARG A 47 9.29 -2.14 6.35
C ARG A 47 7.99 -1.59 6.93
N VAL A 48 6.89 -2.31 6.73
CA VAL A 48 5.59 -2.00 7.34
C VAL A 48 5.56 -2.63 8.73
N TRP A 49 5.46 -1.80 9.78
CA TRP A 49 5.49 -2.25 11.18
C TRP A 49 4.11 -2.54 11.77
N ALA A 50 3.10 -1.77 11.39
CA ALA A 50 1.74 -1.94 11.86
C ALA A 50 0.75 -1.40 10.82
N ILE A 51 -0.46 -1.94 10.84
CA ILE A 51 -1.60 -1.39 10.09
C ILE A 51 -2.61 -0.95 11.13
N SER A 52 -2.83 0.35 11.22
CA SER A 52 -3.88 0.92 12.05
C SER A 52 -5.08 1.20 11.15
N SER A 53 -6.22 0.57 11.47
CA SER A 53 -7.52 0.91 10.92
C SER A 53 -8.02 2.16 11.64
N LEU A 54 -7.71 3.33 11.09
CA LEU A 54 -8.35 4.60 11.46
C LEU A 54 -9.81 4.61 11.01
#